data_AF-A0A2Z5PF28-F1
#
_entry.id   AF-A0A2Z5PF28-F1
#
_cell.length_a   1.000
_cell.length_b   1.000
_cell.length_c   1.000
_cell.angle_alpha   90.00
_cell.angle_beta   90.00
_cell.angle_gamma   90.00
#
_symmetry.space_group_name_H-M   'P 1'
#
loop_
_entity.id
_entity.type
_entity.pdbx_description
1 polymer ?
#
loop_
_entity_poly.entity_id
_entity_poly.type
_entity_poly.pdbx_seq_one_letter_code
_entity_poly.pdbx_strand_id
1 'polypeptide(L)'
;MKFMLNTGRTIWQGEAIEAGKNLEMYRKAAAICYMNPEDMDALGVKDGDAIKVTSEYGEVAVNAITTDQPAPLGMIFIPMGPWANRVVLPDTESTAMPSFKGPLEVEVEKTDEEVLLMSDLMRKAYIE
;
A
#
# COMPACT_ATOMS: atom_id res chain seq x y z
N MET A 1 13.75 5.40 -0.90
CA MET A 1 13.96 5.23 -2.36
C MET A 1 12.69 5.60 -3.11
N LYS A 2 12.78 6.06 -4.35
CA LYS A 2 11.60 6.49 -5.13
C LYS A 2 11.04 5.36 -5.98
N PHE A 3 9.72 5.27 -6.03
CA PHE A 3 8.98 4.25 -6.77
C PHE A 3 7.73 4.84 -7.44
N MET A 4 7.21 4.12 -8.43
CA MET A 4 5.92 4.38 -9.02
C MET A 4 4.87 3.45 -8.41
N LEU A 5 3.88 4.01 -7.73
CA LEU A 5 2.82 3.26 -7.06
C LEU A 5 1.65 2.98 -8.02
N ASN A 6 1.31 1.71 -8.17
CA ASN A 6 0.05 1.25 -8.74
C ASN A 6 -0.86 0.65 -7.67
N THR A 7 -2.18 0.67 -7.88
CA THR A 7 -3.15 0.06 -6.97
C THR A 7 -4.16 -0.78 -7.73
N GLY A 8 -4.71 -1.82 -7.10
CA GLY A 8 -5.65 -2.70 -7.79
C GLY A 8 -6.32 -3.72 -6.91
N ARG A 9 -6.95 -4.72 -7.54
CA ARG A 9 -7.59 -5.81 -6.82
C ARG A 9 -6.65 -7.00 -6.79
N THR A 10 -6.75 -7.77 -5.72
CA THR A 10 -6.19 -9.13 -5.66
C THR A 10 -7.29 -10.07 -5.21
N ILE A 11 -7.19 -11.36 -5.54
CA ILE A 11 -8.18 -12.35 -5.11
C ILE A 11 -8.26 -12.43 -3.58
N TRP A 12 -7.12 -12.33 -2.90
CA TRP A 12 -6.99 -12.35 -1.44
C TRP A 12 -7.61 -11.11 -0.79
N GLN A 13 -7.44 -9.95 -1.40
CA GLN A 13 -8.07 -8.71 -0.95
C GLN A 13 -9.59 -8.79 -1.10
N GLY A 14 -10.10 -9.40 -2.17
CA GLY A 14 -11.53 -9.66 -2.36
C GLY A 14 -12.09 -10.59 -1.29
N GLU A 15 -11.45 -11.74 -1.06
CA GLU A 15 -11.85 -12.71 -0.03
C GLU A 15 -11.90 -12.06 1.36
N ALA A 16 -10.85 -11.32 1.73
CA ALA A 16 -10.76 -10.70 3.05
C ALA A 16 -11.80 -9.61 3.28
N ILE A 17 -12.21 -8.90 2.22
CA ILE A 17 -13.29 -7.91 2.28
C ILE A 17 -14.62 -8.55 2.64
N GLU A 18 -14.92 -9.71 2.05
CA GLU A 18 -16.16 -10.45 2.27
C GLU A 18 -16.14 -11.21 3.61
N ALA A 19 -14.98 -11.68 4.05
CA ALA A 19 -14.82 -12.31 5.36
C ALA A 19 -15.00 -11.31 6.52
N GLY A 20 -14.46 -10.10 6.38
CA GLY A 20 -14.62 -9.03 7.36
C GLY A 20 -13.46 -8.04 7.37
N LYS A 21 -13.74 -6.77 7.06
CA LYS A 21 -12.72 -5.70 6.97
C LYS A 21 -12.08 -5.32 8.31
N ASN A 22 -12.67 -5.73 9.43
CA ASN A 22 -12.12 -5.55 10.77
C ASN A 22 -11.16 -6.68 11.19
N LEU A 23 -11.03 -7.73 10.38
CA LEU A 23 -10.20 -8.88 10.69
C LEU A 23 -8.75 -8.66 10.25
N GLU A 24 -7.85 -9.33 10.96
CA GLU A 24 -6.43 -9.44 10.62
C GLU A 24 -6.19 -9.93 9.18
N MET A 25 -7.10 -10.76 8.66
CA MET A 25 -7.09 -11.23 7.29
C MET A 25 -7.09 -10.06 6.28
N TYR A 26 -7.86 -9.00 6.52
CA TYR A 26 -7.91 -7.85 5.62
C TYR A 26 -6.62 -7.04 5.67
N ARG A 27 -6.04 -6.87 6.86
CA ARG A 27 -4.73 -6.24 7.03
C ARG A 27 -3.66 -7.02 6.26
N LYS A 28 -3.60 -8.35 6.43
CA LYS A 28 -2.64 -9.21 5.71
C LYS A 28 -2.83 -9.22 4.19
N ALA A 29 -4.05 -8.99 3.70
CA ALA A 29 -4.36 -9.02 2.27
C ALA A 29 -4.27 -7.64 1.58
N ALA A 30 -4.41 -6.54 2.32
CA ALA A 30 -4.50 -5.19 1.74
C ALA A 30 -3.55 -4.14 2.36
N ALA A 31 -2.94 -4.41 3.51
CA ALA A 31 -1.88 -3.58 4.09
C ALA A 31 -0.49 -4.07 3.67
N ILE A 32 -0.35 -4.42 2.39
CA ILE A 32 0.86 -5.01 1.81
C ILE A 32 1.29 -4.24 0.57
N CYS A 33 2.59 -4.24 0.30
CA CYS A 33 3.20 -3.66 -0.88
C CYS A 33 3.97 -4.74 -1.63
N TYR A 34 3.49 -5.09 -2.82
CA TYR A 34 4.18 -6.01 -3.71
C TYR A 34 5.31 -5.29 -4.44
N MET A 35 6.51 -5.87 -4.37
CA MET A 35 7.74 -5.29 -4.91
C MET A 35 8.51 -6.31 -5.73
N ASN A 36 9.27 -5.83 -6.71
CA ASN A 36 10.27 -6.64 -7.41
C ASN A 36 11.37 -7.08 -6.41
N PRO A 37 11.87 -8.33 -6.47
CA PRO A 37 12.92 -8.79 -5.57
C PRO A 37 14.20 -7.94 -5.62
N GLU A 38 14.60 -7.44 -6.79
CA GLU A 38 15.78 -6.58 -6.91
C GLU A 38 15.59 -5.23 -6.22
N ASP A 39 14.36 -4.68 -6.26
CA ASP A 39 14.01 -3.45 -5.54
C ASP A 39 14.00 -3.67 -4.02
N MET A 40 13.55 -4.85 -3.57
CA MET A 40 13.59 -5.23 -2.15
C MET A 40 15.03 -5.41 -1.64
N ASP A 41 15.89 -6.05 -2.43
CA ASP A 41 17.31 -6.20 -2.13
C ASP A 41 18.01 -4.84 -2.06
N ALA A 42 17.73 -3.94 -3.01
CA ALA A 42 18.27 -2.58 -3.01
C ALA A 42 17.78 -1.75 -1.80
N LEU A 43 16.55 -1.97 -1.34
CA LEU A 43 15.97 -1.33 -0.16
C LEU A 43 16.41 -1.99 1.16
N GLY A 44 16.95 -3.21 1.12
CA GLY A 44 17.36 -3.97 2.31
C GLY A 44 16.18 -4.52 3.13
N VAL A 45 15.07 -4.86 2.47
CA VAL A 45 13.85 -5.41 3.09
C VAL A 45 13.59 -6.84 2.63
N LYS A 46 12.90 -7.61 3.48
CA LYS A 46 12.47 -8.99 3.18
C LYS A 46 10.96 -9.10 3.28
N ASP A 47 10.41 -10.23 2.80
CA ASP A 47 8.99 -10.53 2.96
C ASP A 47 8.56 -10.39 4.42
N GLY A 48 7.53 -9.57 4.63
CA GLY A 48 6.96 -9.29 5.95
C GLY A 48 7.57 -8.09 6.67
N ASP A 49 8.72 -7.55 6.24
CA ASP A 49 9.28 -6.33 6.83
C ASP A 49 8.29 -5.16 6.62
N ALA A 50 8.20 -4.28 7.62
CA ALA A 50 7.40 -3.07 7.49
C ALA A 50 8.17 -2.02 6.68
N ILE A 51 7.45 -1.38 5.77
CA ILE A 51 7.93 -0.24 4.99
C ILE A 51 6.95 0.93 5.18
N LYS A 52 7.49 2.14 5.24
CA LYS A 52 6.70 3.36 5.17
C LYS A 52 6.69 3.81 3.73
N VAL A 53 5.49 4.07 3.22
CA VAL A 53 5.23 4.61 1.89
C VAL A 53 4.71 6.03 2.08
N THR A 54 5.38 7.00 1.48
CA THR A 54 5.06 8.42 1.60
C THR A 54 4.86 9.01 0.21
N SER A 55 3.78 9.76 0.03
CA SER A 55 3.53 10.60 -1.13
C SER A 55 3.30 12.05 -0.69
N GLU A 56 3.07 12.95 -1.65
CA GLU A 56 2.64 14.33 -1.33
C GLU A 56 1.32 14.37 -0.55
N TYR A 57 0.48 13.33 -0.66
CA TYR A 57 -0.88 13.29 -0.13
C TYR A 57 -0.97 12.65 1.26
N GLY A 58 0.09 11.98 1.71
CA GLY A 58 0.15 11.36 3.02
C GLY A 58 1.15 10.22 3.11
N GLU A 59 1.04 9.43 4.17
CA GLU A 59 1.92 8.31 4.43
C GLU A 59 1.17 7.13 5.07
N VAL A 60 1.74 5.94 4.92
CA VAL A 60 1.22 4.70 5.50
C VAL A 60 2.32 3.66 5.69
N ALA A 61 2.26 2.92 6.79
CA ALA A 61 3.05 1.71 6.99
C ALA A 61 2.31 0.49 6.40
N VAL A 62 3.00 -0.31 5.61
CA VAL A 62 2.53 -1.58 5.01
C VAL A 62 3.64 -2.63 5.04
N ASN A 63 3.30 -3.91 4.87
CA ASN A 63 4.31 -4.97 4.81
C ASN A 63 4.82 -5.18 3.37
N ALA A 64 6.14 -5.22 3.18
CA ALA A 64 6.75 -5.57 1.91
C ALA A 64 6.56 -7.06 1.60
N ILE A 65 6.18 -7.39 0.37
CA ILE A 65 6.00 -8.76 -0.11
C ILE A 65 6.60 -8.87 -1.52
N THR A 66 7.36 -9.92 -1.78
CA THR A 66 7.86 -10.24 -3.12
C THR A 66 6.69 -10.56 -4.03
N THR A 67 6.62 -9.90 -5.19
CA THR A 67 5.61 -10.17 -6.21
C THR A 67 5.83 -11.52 -6.88
N ASP A 68 4.73 -12.27 -7.12
CA ASP A 68 4.72 -13.47 -7.97
C ASP A 68 4.40 -13.15 -9.44
N GLN A 69 3.96 -11.92 -9.71
CA GLN A 69 3.71 -11.40 -11.06
C GLN A 69 4.91 -10.63 -11.60
N PRO A 70 5.14 -10.62 -12.92
CA PRO A 70 6.13 -9.75 -13.53
C PRO A 70 5.88 -8.28 -13.15
N ALA A 71 6.79 -7.69 -12.36
CA ALA A 71 6.75 -6.28 -11.98
C ALA A 71 7.99 -5.57 -12.53
N PRO A 72 7.83 -4.45 -13.27
CA PRO A 72 8.96 -3.62 -13.68
C PRO A 72 9.75 -3.11 -12.46
N LEU A 73 11.07 -2.97 -12.60
CA LEU A 73 11.89 -2.30 -11.59
C LEU A 73 11.40 -0.88 -11.36
N GLY A 74 11.41 -0.44 -10.10
CA GLY A 74 10.92 0.87 -9.70
C GLY A 74 9.40 1.00 -9.68
N MET A 75 8.64 -0.09 -9.88
CA MET A 75 7.17 -0.12 -9.75
C MET A 75 6.76 -0.98 -8.57
N ILE A 76 5.83 -0.46 -7.76
CA ILE A 76 5.27 -1.15 -6.60
C ILE A 76 3.76 -1.21 -6.69
N PHE A 77 3.15 -2.17 -6.01
CA PHE A 77 1.71 -2.36 -6.04
C PHE A 77 1.12 -2.56 -4.64
N ILE A 78 0.14 -1.73 -4.28
CA ILE A 78 -0.62 -1.88 -3.03
C ILE A 78 -2.08 -2.25 -3.38
N PRO A 79 -2.63 -3.35 -2.85
CA PRO A 79 -4.04 -3.68 -3.05
C PRO A 79 -4.95 -2.54 -2.57
N MET A 80 -6.08 -2.35 -3.27
CA MET A 80 -7.00 -1.26 -2.96
C MET A 80 -7.59 -1.44 -1.55
N GLY A 81 -7.61 -0.35 -0.80
CA GLY A 81 -8.05 -0.35 0.58
C GLY A 81 -7.68 0.95 1.29
N PRO A 82 -7.99 1.07 2.58
CA PRO A 82 -7.74 2.28 3.35
C PRO A 82 -6.25 2.60 3.44
N TRP A 83 -5.35 1.60 3.45
CA TRP A 83 -3.90 1.81 3.43
C TRP A 83 -3.45 2.50 2.14
N ALA A 84 -3.80 1.95 0.96
CA ALA A 84 -3.49 2.59 -0.33
C ALA A 84 -4.06 4.03 -0.41
N ASN A 85 -5.29 4.23 0.08
CA ASN A 85 -5.95 5.53 0.02
C ASN A 85 -5.26 6.64 0.84
N ARG A 86 -4.32 6.30 1.73
CA ARG A 86 -3.51 7.30 2.46
C ARG A 86 -2.49 8.02 1.59
N VAL A 87 -2.12 7.43 0.45
CA VAL A 87 -1.00 7.91 -0.37
C VAL A 87 -1.40 8.22 -1.81
N VAL A 88 -2.61 7.89 -2.26
CA VAL A 88 -3.10 8.19 -3.63
C VAL A 88 -3.54 9.64 -3.80
N LEU A 89 -3.47 10.14 -5.03
CA LEU A 89 -3.91 11.49 -5.42
C LEU A 89 -5.44 11.64 -5.24
N PRO A 90 -5.91 12.52 -4.34
CA PRO A 90 -7.35 12.73 -4.12
C PRO A 90 -8.00 13.67 -5.14
N ASP A 91 -7.23 14.44 -5.92
CA ASP A 91 -7.78 15.31 -6.96
C ASP A 91 -8.54 14.47 -8.00
N THR A 92 -9.69 14.99 -8.40
CA THR A 92 -10.61 14.34 -9.34
C THR A 92 -10.58 14.98 -10.72
N GLU A 93 -9.84 16.06 -10.92
CA GLU A 93 -9.79 16.82 -12.16
C GLU A 93 -11.20 17.22 -12.67
N SER A 94 -12.11 17.52 -11.74
CA SER A 94 -13.54 17.79 -12.01
C SER A 94 -14.32 16.64 -12.67
N THR A 95 -13.84 15.41 -12.57
CA THR A 95 -14.50 14.20 -13.12
C THR A 95 -15.22 13.35 -12.07
N ALA A 96 -15.15 13.77 -10.79
CA ALA A 96 -15.63 13.04 -9.61
C ALA A 96 -14.89 11.73 -9.30
N MET A 97 -13.91 11.31 -10.11
CA MET A 97 -13.11 10.11 -9.88
C MET A 97 -11.68 10.49 -9.50
N PRO A 98 -11.20 10.12 -8.29
CA PRO A 98 -9.80 10.29 -7.94
C PRO A 98 -8.86 9.44 -8.79
N SER A 99 -7.61 9.89 -8.89
CA SER A 99 -6.53 9.18 -9.56
C SER A 99 -5.94 8.07 -8.66
N PHE A 100 -6.70 6.98 -8.50
CA PHE A 100 -6.29 5.80 -7.72
C PHE A 100 -5.12 5.02 -8.34
N LYS A 101 -4.92 5.16 -9.65
CA LYS A 101 -3.87 4.51 -10.43
C LYS A 101 -3.19 5.57 -11.29
N GLY A 102 -1.88 5.60 -11.28
CA GLY A 102 -1.12 6.42 -12.20
C GLY A 102 0.36 6.10 -12.07
N PRO A 103 1.23 6.72 -12.86
CA PRO A 103 2.57 6.96 -12.39
C PRO A 103 2.49 7.93 -11.19
N LEU A 104 2.20 7.40 -10.00
CA LEU A 104 2.21 8.14 -8.73
C LEU A 104 3.56 7.93 -8.06
N GLU A 105 4.40 8.96 -8.03
CA GLU A 105 5.69 8.88 -7.37
C GLU A 105 5.50 8.81 -5.84
N VAL A 106 6.16 7.86 -5.22
CA VAL A 106 6.20 7.69 -3.76
C VAL A 106 7.62 7.43 -3.29
N GLU A 107 7.92 7.85 -2.06
CA GLU A 107 9.12 7.48 -1.35
C GLU A 107 8.83 6.29 -0.43
N VAL A 108 9.71 5.29 -0.47
CA VAL A 108 9.61 4.08 0.33
C VAL A 108 10.88 3.90 1.14
N GLU A 109 10.73 3.65 2.43
CA GLU A 109 11.82 3.33 3.35
C GLU A 109 11.43 2.21 4.30
N LYS A 110 12.44 1.46 4.78
CA LYS A 110 12.25 0.49 5.86
C LYS A 110 11.84 1.23 7.13
N THR A 111 10.91 0.67 7.89
CA THR A 111 10.44 1.25 9.15
C THR A 111 10.24 0.18 10.21
N ASP A 112 10.28 0.58 11.47
CA ASP A 112 9.88 -0.24 12.62
C ASP A 112 8.44 0.06 13.07
N GLU A 113 7.72 0.91 12.33
CA GLU A 113 6.31 1.22 12.60
C GLU A 113 5.41 0.00 12.44
N GLU A 114 4.44 -0.12 13.34
CA GLU A 114 3.42 -1.15 13.26
C GLU A 114 2.46 -0.89 12.08
N VAL A 115 2.26 -1.90 11.25
CA VAL A 115 1.22 -1.89 10.22
C VAL A 115 -0.13 -2.06 10.90
N LEU A 116 -0.88 -0.96 11.03
CA LEU A 116 -2.12 -0.88 11.78
C LEU A 116 -3.25 -1.73 11.17
N LEU A 117 -4.14 -2.24 12.04
CA LEU A 117 -5.46 -2.74 11.63
C LEU A 117 -6.31 -1.61 11.03
N MET A 118 -7.32 -1.97 10.24
CA MET A 118 -8.17 -1.00 9.57
C MET A 118 -8.83 -0.01 10.55
N SER A 119 -9.37 -0.51 11.67
CA SER A 119 -10.02 0.35 12.68
C SER A 119 -9.05 1.38 13.27
N ASP A 120 -7.83 0.96 13.56
CA ASP A 120 -6.81 1.82 14.19
C ASP A 120 -6.26 2.82 13.19
N LEU A 121 -6.08 2.40 11.93
CA LEU A 121 -5.74 3.31 10.84
C LEU A 121 -6.81 4.39 10.66
N MET A 122 -8.10 4.02 10.65
CA MET A 122 -9.19 4.99 10.50
C MET A 122 -9.26 5.96 11.69
N ARG A 123 -9.02 5.46 12.92
CA ARG A 123 -8.97 6.29 14.13
C ARG A 123 -7.84 7.30 14.06
N LYS A 124 -6.61 6.85 13.76
CA LYS A 124 -5.42 7.69 13.61
C LYS A 124 -5.57 8.72 12.48
N ALA A 125 -6.25 8.36 11.38
CA ALA A 125 -6.31 9.19 10.18
C ALA A 125 -7.40 10.26 10.19
N TYR A 126 -8.50 10.05 10.92
CA TYR A 126 -9.72 10.87 10.77
C TYR A 126 -10.38 11.29 12.08
N ILE A 127 -9.91 10.82 13.23
CA ILE A 127 -10.53 11.10 14.54
C ILE A 127 -9.53 11.80 15.45
N GLU A 128 -8.30 11.30 15.51
CA GLU A 128 -7.19 11.88 16.26
C GLU A 128 -6.50 12.99 15.46
#